data_AF-A0A538ERM9-F1
#
_entry.id   AF-A0A538ERM9-F1
#
_cell.length_a   1.000
_cell.length_b   1.000
_cell.length_c   1.000
_cell.angle_alpha   90.00
_cell.angle_beta   90.00
_cell.angle_gamma   90.00
#
_symmetry.space_group_name_H-M   'P 1'
#
loop_
_entity.id
_entity.type
_entity.pdbx_description
1 polymer ?
#
loop_
_entity_poly.entity_id
_entity_poly.type
_entity_poly.pdbx_seq_one_letter_code
_entity_poly.pdbx_strand_id
1 'polypeptide(L)' 'MLKGINYWDELKDSPSQMETCFAIFANVLELDDQGKPTNEKYAERRAAIWLYRYCTGELPPGEPDLEPWECQLY' A
#
# COMPACT_ATOMS: atom_id res chain seq x y z
N MET A 1 -7.03 8.09 6.04
CA MET A 1 -7.53 7.23 4.95
C MET A 1 -8.26 6.01 5.52
N LEU A 2 -7.61 5.16 6.32
CA LEU A 2 -8.19 3.90 6.81
C LEU A 2 -9.04 4.00 8.09
N LYS A 3 -9.53 5.18 8.47
CA LYS A 3 -10.27 5.35 9.73
C LYS A 3 -11.62 4.64 9.63
N GLY A 4 -11.85 3.67 10.52
CA GLY A 4 -13.08 2.87 10.53
C GLY A 4 -13.06 1.63 9.62
N ILE A 5 -11.94 1.37 8.93
CA ILE A 5 -11.73 0.13 8.16
C ILE A 5 -10.99 -0.86 9.05
N ASN A 6 -11.57 -2.05 9.25
CA ASN A 6 -10.94 -3.13 10.02
C ASN A 6 -10.03 -3.99 9.14
N TYR A 7 -9.00 -3.37 8.57
CA TYR A 7 -8.07 -4.05 7.66
C TYR A 7 -7.29 -5.18 8.35
N TRP A 8 -7.12 -5.13 9.68
CA TRP A 8 -6.37 -6.15 10.41
C TRP A 8 -7.07 -7.51 10.39
N ASP A 9 -8.38 -7.54 10.62
CA ASP A 9 -9.13 -8.80 10.59
C ASP A 9 -9.18 -9.39 9.18
N GLU A 10 -9.33 -8.55 8.15
CA GLU A 10 -9.33 -8.98 6.74
C GLU A 10 -7.96 -9.53 6.30
N LEU A 11 -6.86 -8.86 6.69
CA LEU A 11 -5.51 -9.29 6.30
C LEU A 11 -5.05 -10.57 7.00
N LYS A 12 -5.57 -10.87 8.21
CA LYS A 12 -5.16 -12.09 8.94
C LYS A 12 -5.47 -13.36 8.13
N ASP A 13 -6.56 -13.33 7.38
CA ASP A 13 -7.06 -14.48 6.64
C ASP A 13 -6.51 -14.51 5.20
N SER A 14 -5.77 -13.47 4.78
CA SER A 14 -5.23 -13.34 3.42
C SER A 14 -3.77 -12.88 3.38
N PRO A 15 -2.79 -13.79 3.63
CA PRO A 15 -1.37 -13.47 3.62
C PRO A 15 -0.87 -12.81 2.31
N SER A 16 -1.39 -13.23 1.16
CA SER A 16 -1.04 -12.67 -0.16
C SER A 16 -1.39 -11.19 -0.31
N GLN A 17 -2.41 -10.72 0.41
CA GLN A 17 -2.84 -9.32 0.38
C GLN A 17 -1.90 -8.45 1.23
N MET A 18 -1.38 -9.02 2.33
CA MET A 18 -0.34 -8.37 3.13
C MET A 18 0.99 -8.31 2.37
N GLU A 19 1.36 -9.37 1.65
CA GLU A 19 2.54 -9.37 0.78
C GLU A 19 2.44 -8.28 -0.29
N THR A 20 1.27 -8.14 -0.93
CA THR A 20 1.04 -7.09 -1.93
C THR A 20 1.09 -5.69 -1.30
N CYS A 21 0.49 -5.49 -0.12
CA CYS A 21 0.58 -4.23 0.61
C CYS A 21 2.03 -3.83 0.92
N PHE A 22 2.84 -4.82 1.31
CA PHE A 22 4.26 -4.61 1.59
C PHE A 22 5.05 -4.32 0.31
N ALA A 23 4.76 -5.05 -0.78
CA ALA A 23 5.38 -4.82 -2.09
C ALA A 23 5.16 -3.38 -2.58
N ILE A 24 3.93 -2.88 -2.49
CA ILE A 24 3.59 -1.49 -2.85
C ILE A 24 4.40 -0.50 -2.04
N PHE A 25 4.50 -0.69 -0.72
CA PHE A 25 5.32 0.18 0.11
C PHE A 25 6.78 0.14 -0.32
N ALA A 26 7.36 -1.05 -0.48
CA ALA A 26 8.77 -1.24 -0.79
C ALA A 26 9.15 -0.72 -2.19
N ASN A 27 8.32 -0.97 -3.19
CA ASN A 27 8.56 -0.56 -4.58
C ASN A 27 8.47 0.96 -4.74
N VAL A 28 7.58 1.63 -4.01
CA VAL A 28 7.40 3.09 -4.06
C VAL A 28 8.42 3.82 -3.19
N LEU A 29 8.97 3.17 -2.16
CA LEU A 29 9.90 3.80 -1.22
C LEU A 29 11.20 4.21 -1.94
N GLU A 30 11.48 5.50 -1.95
CA GLU A 30 12.73 6.07 -2.42
C GLU A 30 13.68 6.25 -1.24
N LEU A 31 14.95 5.88 -1.46
CA LEU A 31 16.03 6.05 -0.49
C LEU A 31 17.07 7.03 -1.06
N ASP A 32 17.65 7.86 -0.19
CA ASP A 32 18.81 8.67 -0.51
C ASP A 32 20.10 7.84 -0.56
N ASP A 33 21.23 8.49 -0.88
CA ASP A 33 22.55 7.86 -0.97
C ASP A 33 23.03 7.24 0.36
N GLN A 34 22.37 7.53 1.49
CA GLN A 34 22.65 6.96 2.80
C GLN A 34 21.65 5.85 3.19
N GLY A 35 20.75 5.49 2.28
CA GLY A 35 19.70 4.49 2.52
C GLY A 35 18.55 5.01 3.37
N LYS A 36 18.38 6.33 3.50
CA LYS A 36 17.29 6.92 4.28
C LYS A 36 16.08 7.22 3.40
N PRO A 37 14.84 6.92 3.85
CA PRO A 37 13.63 7.30 3.12
C PRO A 37 13.53 8.79 2.82
N THR A 38 13.16 9.13 1.59
CA THR A 38 12.88 10.50 1.13
C THR A 38 11.39 10.76 0.90
N ASN A 39 10.59 9.71 0.73
CA ASN A 39 9.18 9.77 0.37
C ASN A 39 8.27 8.85 1.22
N GLU A 40 8.65 8.51 2.47
CA GLU A 40 7.99 7.45 3.24
C GLU A 40 6.47 7.66 3.41
N LYS A 41 6.03 8.92 3.52
CA LYS A 41 4.60 9.25 3.63
C LYS A 41 3.83 9.04 2.33
N TYR A 42 4.50 9.19 1.19
CA TYR A 42 3.92 8.86 -0.09
C TYR A 42 3.82 7.34 -0.26
N ALA A 43 4.89 6.59 0.02
CA ALA A 43 4.88 5.13 -0.01
C ALA A 43 3.82 4.52 0.95
N GLU A 44 3.72 5.05 2.17
CA GLU A 44 2.68 4.67 3.15
C GLU A 44 1.27 4.94 2.60
N ARG A 45 1.07 6.07 1.92
CA ARG A 45 -0.22 6.42 1.30
C ARG A 45 -0.57 5.45 0.18
N ARG A 46 0.38 5.08 -0.69
CA ARG A 46 0.15 4.11 -1.78
C ARG A 46 -0.24 2.73 -1.23
N ALA A 47 0.45 2.25 -0.20
CA ALA A 47 0.07 1.02 0.49
C ALA A 47 -1.33 1.11 1.14
N ALA A 48 -1.68 2.27 1.72
CA ALA A 48 -3.00 2.48 2.29
C ALA A 48 -4.14 2.48 1.24
N ILE A 49 -3.87 2.92 0.01
CA ILE A 49 -4.84 2.86 -1.11
C ILE A 49 -5.18 1.40 -1.42
N TRP A 50 -4.17 0.51 -1.42
CA TRP A 50 -4.39 -0.93 -1.59
C TRP A 50 -5.30 -1.50 -0.51
N LEU A 51 -5.01 -1.21 0.77
CA LEU A 51 -5.83 -1.68 1.88
C LEU A 51 -7.26 -1.16 1.82
N TYR A 52 -7.44 0.12 1.46
CA TYR A 52 -8.77 0.68 1.28
C TYR A 52 -9.52 -0.07 0.16
N ARG A 53 -8.89 -0.25 -1.00
CA ARG A 53 -9.49 -0.93 -2.15
C ARG A 53 -9.80 -2.39 -1.86
N TYR A 54 -8.92 -3.08 -1.16
CA TYR A 54 -9.13 -4.47 -0.78
C TYR A 54 -10.33 -4.61 0.17
N CYS A 55 -10.40 -3.79 1.23
CA CYS A 55 -11.46 -3.88 2.23
C CYS A 55 -12.82 -3.32 1.77
N THR A 56 -12.83 -2.36 0.85
CA THR A 56 -14.08 -1.66 0.43
C THR A 56 -14.52 -2.00 -0.98
N GLY A 57 -13.63 -2.53 -1.83
CA GLY A 57 -13.85 -2.70 -3.27
C GLY A 57 -13.74 -1.41 -4.08
N GLU A 58 -13.48 -0.26 -3.44
CA GLU A 58 -13.49 1.06 -4.08
C GLU A 58 -12.11 1.74 -4.06
N LEU A 59 -11.86 2.65 -4.99
CA LEU A 59 -10.69 3.52 -4.93
C LEU A 59 -10.98 4.70 -3.98
N PRO A 60 -10.06 5.10 -3.09
CA PRO A 60 -10.27 6.28 -2.27
C PRO A 60 -10.47 7.54 -3.15
N PRO A 61 -11.43 8.43 -2.81
CA PRO A 61 -11.72 9.59 -3.63
C PRO A 61 -10.50 10.49 -3.88
N GLY A 62 -10.23 10.79 -5.15
CA GLY A 62 -9.14 11.67 -5.57
C GLY A 62 -7.76 11.02 -5.65
N GLU A 63 -7.65 9.72 -5.38
CA GLU A 63 -6.42 8.97 -5.58
C GLU A 63 -6.30 8.43 -7.01
N PRO A 64 -5.08 8.37 -7.58
CA PRO A 64 -4.85 7.59 -8.78
C PRO A 64 -4.84 6.10 -8.47
N ASP A 65 -5.22 5.29 -9.47
CA ASP A 65 -5.10 3.83 -9.42
C ASP A 65 -3.66 3.39 -9.11
N LEU A 66 -3.52 2.18 -8.59
CA LEU A 66 -2.23 1.54 -8.39
C LEU A 66 -1.65 1.07 -9.73
N GLU A 67 -0.39 1.41 -9.98
CA GLU A 67 0.30 0.98 -11.17
C GLU A 67 0.75 -0.49 -11.03
N PRO A 68 0.77 -1.28 -12.12
CA PRO A 68 1.12 -2.70 -12.01
C PRO A 68 2.48 -2.99 -11.39
N TRP A 69 3.46 -2.11 -11.59
CA TRP A 69 4.81 -2.24 -11.03
C TRP A 69 4.84 -2.01 -9.52
N GLU A 70 3.93 -1.20 -8.97
CA GLU A 70 3.83 -1.01 -7.51
C GLU A 70 3.49 -2.34 -6.83
N CYS A 71 2.68 -3.19 -7.48
CA CYS A 71 2.23 -4.48 -6.93
C CYS A 71 3.16 -5.66 -7.23
N GLN A 72 4.27 -5.48 -7.96
CA GLN A 72 5.15 -6.59 -8.32
C GLN A 72 5.96 -7.09 -7.12
N LEU A 73 6.04 -8.41 -6.97
CA LEU A 73 6.92 -9.08 -6.02
C LEU A 73 8.23 -9.42 -6.75
N TYR A 74 9.37 -8.96 -6.21
CA TYR A 74 10.72 -9.20 -6.74
C TYR A 74 11.51 -10.21 -5.89
#